data_AF-A0A0K3CRT9-F1
#
_entry.id   AF-A0A0K3CRT9-F1
#
_cell.length_a   1.000
_cell.length_b   1.000
_cell.length_c   1.000
_cell.angle_alpha   90.00
_cell.angle_beta   90.00
_cell.angle_gamma   90.00
#
_symmetry.space_group_name_H-M   'P 1'
#
loop_
_entity.id
_entity.type
_entity.pdbx_description
1 polymer ?
#
loop_
_entity_poly.entity_id
_entity_poly.type
_entity_poly.pdbx_seq_one_letter_code
_entity_poly.pdbx_strand_id
1 'polypeptide(L)'
;MAQATAQETSLAPLFALSPASPDFTAFLGTLSSSSRPPEPEVKAYPDIVYLNYYSLGLSISLEPREGFKPGRDLQWEQVYGEAGKGRLEVTCVDVYNHTAVEKSDKPARPSKTAPTYSPFPSFPLLIPHPSKSDSPFSLTPATTGSELVSAFGEPTRKGGGASGTSLGVWTEWEGKVMLEWASSGLGAWEKGGESRWRVLSLLKSPVAGEGAKSG
;
A
#
# COMPACT_ATOMS: atom_id res chain seq x y z
N MET A 1 -28.44 13.21 17.76
CA MET A 1 -27.76 12.23 16.88
C MET A 1 -26.28 12.33 17.16
N ALA A 2 -25.69 11.35 17.85
CA ALA A 2 -24.26 11.36 18.13
C ALA A 2 -23.51 11.06 16.82
N GLN A 3 -22.62 11.97 16.40
CA GLN A 3 -21.67 11.69 15.34
C GLN A 3 -20.76 10.55 15.86
N ALA A 4 -20.79 9.40 15.20
CA ALA A 4 -19.77 8.38 15.42
C ALA A 4 -18.43 9.03 15.04
N THR A 5 -17.56 9.23 16.03
CA THR A 5 -16.15 9.57 15.78
C THR A 5 -15.57 8.45 14.93
N ALA A 6 -15.26 8.74 13.67
CA ALA A 6 -14.58 7.78 12.81
C ALA A 6 -13.26 7.39 13.48
N GLN A 7 -13.08 6.09 13.74
CA GLN A 7 -11.86 5.59 14.34
C GLN A 7 -10.73 5.71 13.33
N GLU A 8 -9.72 6.52 13.66
CA GLU A 8 -8.53 6.66 12.83
C GLU A 8 -7.76 5.33 12.81
N THR A 9 -7.32 4.91 11.62
CA THR A 9 -6.66 3.61 11.43
C THR A 9 -5.19 3.82 11.10
N SER A 10 -4.29 3.08 11.73
CA SER A 10 -2.86 3.08 11.37
C SER A 10 -2.43 1.68 10.96
N LEU A 11 -1.74 1.58 9.82
CA LEU A 11 -1.18 0.31 9.31
C LEU A 11 0.24 0.05 9.82
N ALA A 12 0.79 0.94 10.66
CA ALA A 12 2.13 0.78 11.24
C ALA A 12 2.36 -0.57 11.95
N PRO A 13 1.38 -1.15 12.67
CA PRO A 13 1.57 -2.47 13.31
C PRO A 13 1.95 -3.58 12.33
N LEU A 14 1.47 -3.54 11.08
CA LEU A 14 1.78 -4.58 10.08
C LEU A 14 3.28 -4.74 9.82
N PHE A 15 4.07 -3.67 9.95
CA PHE A 15 5.53 -3.72 9.73
C PHE A 15 6.32 -4.34 10.89
N ALA A 16 5.70 -4.46 12.07
CA ALA A 16 6.29 -5.01 13.28
C ALA A 16 5.82 -6.44 13.58
N LEU A 17 4.73 -6.88 12.95
CA LEU A 17 4.13 -8.19 13.17
C LEU A 17 4.63 -9.20 12.13
N SER A 18 4.89 -10.43 12.56
CA SER A 18 5.07 -11.54 11.62
C SER A 18 3.73 -11.88 10.96
N PRO A 19 3.67 -12.10 9.63
CA PRO A 19 2.48 -12.63 8.98
C PRO A 19 1.95 -13.94 9.58
N ALA A 20 2.79 -14.67 10.32
CA ALA A 20 2.43 -15.90 11.02
C ALA A 20 1.93 -15.68 12.46
N SER A 21 1.84 -14.43 12.94
CA SER A 21 1.39 -14.16 14.30
C SER A 21 -0.14 -14.07 14.38
N PRO A 22 -0.74 -14.49 15.53
CA PRO A 22 -2.15 -14.25 15.80
C PRO A 22 -2.50 -12.75 15.76
N ASP A 23 -1.58 -11.88 16.18
CA ASP A 23 -1.77 -10.43 16.20
C ASP A 23 -1.91 -9.85 14.79
N PHE A 24 -1.16 -10.37 13.81
CA PHE A 24 -1.29 -9.97 12.41
C PHE A 24 -2.67 -10.32 11.87
N THR A 25 -3.13 -11.54 12.16
CA THR A 25 -4.46 -12.04 11.80
C THR A 25 -5.56 -11.22 12.48
N ALA A 26 -5.40 -10.94 13.78
CA ALA A 26 -6.35 -10.14 14.55
C ALA A 26 -6.43 -8.70 14.00
N PHE A 27 -5.29 -8.09 13.68
CA PHE A 27 -5.23 -6.76 13.08
C PHE A 27 -5.96 -6.71 11.74
N LEU A 28 -5.69 -7.66 10.82
CA LEU A 28 -6.45 -7.74 9.56
C LEU A 28 -7.94 -7.99 9.80
N GLY A 29 -8.29 -8.74 10.85
CA GLY A 29 -9.65 -8.95 11.30
C GLY A 29 -10.35 -7.64 11.69
N THR A 30 -9.64 -6.67 12.27
CA THR A 30 -10.20 -5.34 12.58
C THR A 30 -10.52 -4.50 11.34
N LEU A 31 -9.86 -4.80 10.21
CA LEU A 31 -10.13 -4.16 8.92
C LEU A 31 -11.30 -4.82 8.20
N SER A 32 -11.57 -6.10 8.44
CA SER A 32 -12.73 -6.79 7.86
C SER A 32 -14.00 -6.55 8.68
N SER A 33 -15.15 -6.48 8.01
CA SER A 33 -16.46 -6.53 8.70
C SER A 33 -16.77 -7.92 9.30
N SER A 34 -15.89 -8.90 9.14
CA SER A 34 -15.97 -10.26 9.67
C SER A 34 -14.95 -10.50 10.80
N SER A 35 -15.25 -11.41 11.71
CA SER A 35 -14.33 -11.78 12.80
C SER A 35 -13.10 -12.58 12.33
N ARG A 36 -13.08 -13.02 11.07
CA ARG A 36 -11.97 -13.73 10.44
C ARG A 36 -11.48 -12.91 9.26
N PRO A 37 -10.17 -12.64 9.15
CA PRO A 37 -9.63 -11.97 7.97
C PRO A 37 -9.80 -12.85 6.73
N PRO A 38 -10.01 -12.25 5.55
CA PRO A 38 -10.04 -12.98 4.29
C PRO A 38 -8.68 -13.63 4.01
N GLU A 39 -8.69 -14.78 3.35
CA GLU A 39 -7.47 -15.44 2.91
C GLU A 39 -6.86 -14.66 1.73
N PRO A 40 -5.54 -14.38 1.73
CA PRO A 40 -4.91 -13.64 0.65
C PRO A 40 -4.68 -14.52 -0.58
N GLU A 41 -4.71 -13.91 -1.77
CA GLU A 41 -4.06 -14.52 -2.94
C GLU A 41 -2.55 -14.30 -2.86
N VAL A 42 -1.79 -15.39 -2.89
CA VAL A 42 -0.33 -15.35 -2.87
C VAL A 42 0.22 -15.23 -4.28
N LYS A 43 1.06 -14.22 -4.52
CA LYS A 43 1.91 -14.13 -5.73
C LYS A 43 3.35 -14.05 -5.32
N ALA A 44 4.14 -15.05 -5.69
CA ALA A 44 5.52 -15.17 -5.28
C ALA A 44 6.49 -15.03 -6.46
N TYR A 45 7.56 -14.29 -6.20
CA TYR A 45 8.72 -14.09 -7.05
C TYR A 45 9.98 -14.34 -6.21
N PRO A 46 11.14 -14.62 -6.83
CA PRO A 46 12.36 -14.96 -6.09
C PRO A 46 12.82 -13.90 -5.06
N ASP A 47 12.40 -12.66 -5.25
CA ASP A 47 12.76 -11.48 -4.47
C ASP A 47 11.60 -10.88 -3.64
N ILE A 48 10.36 -11.32 -3.86
CA ILE A 48 9.20 -10.76 -3.15
C ILE A 48 8.00 -11.71 -3.14
N VAL A 49 7.23 -11.71 -2.07
CA VAL A 49 5.92 -12.37 -1.98
C VAL A 49 4.84 -11.34 -1.71
N TYR A 50 3.81 -11.31 -2.55
CA TYR A 50 2.63 -10.48 -2.35
C TYR A 50 1.50 -11.29 -1.72
N LEU A 51 0.91 -10.75 -0.66
CA LEU A 51 -0.36 -11.17 -0.08
C LEU A 51 -1.43 -10.18 -0.50
N ASN A 52 -2.25 -10.57 -1.47
CA ASN A 52 -3.28 -9.71 -2.04
C ASN A 52 -4.62 -9.97 -1.32
N TYR A 53 -5.07 -9.02 -0.50
CA TYR A 53 -6.36 -9.06 0.19
C TYR A 53 -7.38 -8.24 -0.60
N TYR A 54 -7.86 -8.79 -1.72
CA TYR A 54 -8.75 -8.07 -2.63
C TYR A 54 -9.99 -7.49 -1.95
N SER A 55 -10.64 -8.24 -1.06
CA SER A 55 -11.82 -7.76 -0.33
C SER A 55 -11.54 -6.65 0.69
N LEU A 56 -10.29 -6.44 1.08
CA LEU A 56 -9.87 -5.35 1.96
C LEU A 56 -9.32 -4.14 1.21
N GLY A 57 -9.10 -4.23 -0.11
CA GLY A 57 -8.41 -3.16 -0.84
C GLY A 57 -6.96 -3.00 -0.41
N LEU A 58 -6.30 -4.10 -0.03
CA LEU A 58 -4.99 -4.10 0.60
C LEU A 58 -4.06 -5.14 -0.06
N SER A 59 -2.82 -4.78 -0.33
CA SER A 59 -1.74 -5.72 -0.68
C SER A 59 -0.60 -5.57 0.30
N ILE A 60 0.04 -6.68 0.68
CA ILE A 60 1.21 -6.68 1.57
C ILE A 60 2.36 -7.37 0.85
N SER A 61 3.49 -6.69 0.74
CA SER A 61 4.71 -7.20 0.14
C SER A 61 5.66 -7.70 1.22
N LEU A 62 6.16 -8.93 1.04
CA LEU A 62 7.08 -9.60 1.94
C LEU A 62 8.42 -9.83 1.25
N GLU A 63 9.51 -9.35 1.83
CA GLU A 63 10.86 -9.60 1.33
C GLU A 63 11.41 -10.91 1.92
N PRO A 64 11.95 -11.83 1.09
CA PRO A 64 12.66 -13.01 1.54
C PRO A 64 13.96 -12.66 2.24
N ARG A 65 14.22 -13.30 3.38
CA ARG A 65 15.45 -13.18 4.17
C ARG A 65 16.17 -14.52 4.29
N GLU A 66 17.40 -14.49 4.78
CA GLU A 66 18.20 -15.69 5.12
C GLU A 66 18.38 -16.68 3.96
N GLY A 67 18.43 -16.17 2.73
CA GLY A 67 18.62 -16.99 1.52
C GLY A 67 17.38 -17.78 1.08
N PHE A 68 16.22 -17.55 1.70
CA PHE A 68 14.96 -18.09 1.20
C PHE A 68 14.66 -17.51 -0.19
N LYS A 69 14.22 -18.38 -1.11
CA LYS A 69 13.86 -18.01 -2.49
C LYS A 69 12.46 -18.56 -2.78
N PRO A 70 11.42 -17.73 -2.75
CA PRO A 70 10.06 -18.15 -3.04
C PRO A 70 9.93 -18.81 -4.42
N GLY A 71 9.24 -19.95 -4.46
CA GLY A 71 8.78 -20.55 -5.71
C GLY A 71 7.52 -19.84 -6.22
N ARG A 72 7.26 -19.88 -7.54
CA ARG A 72 6.06 -19.27 -8.13
C ARG A 72 4.74 -19.91 -7.67
N ASP A 73 4.82 -21.15 -7.21
CA ASP A 73 3.73 -21.98 -6.71
C ASP A 73 3.60 -21.94 -5.18
N LEU A 74 4.31 -21.03 -4.51
CA LEU A 74 4.26 -20.87 -3.05
C LEU A 74 2.81 -20.60 -2.59
N GLN A 75 2.31 -21.45 -1.69
CA GLN A 75 0.97 -21.33 -1.12
C GLN A 75 0.98 -20.63 0.24
N TRP A 76 -0.19 -20.19 0.70
CA TRP A 76 -0.34 -19.45 1.96
C TRP A 76 0.21 -20.20 3.18
N GLU A 77 -0.02 -21.52 3.28
CA GLU A 77 0.50 -22.32 4.40
C GLU A 77 2.03 -22.32 4.46
N GLN A 78 2.67 -22.30 3.30
CA GLN A 78 4.13 -22.22 3.20
C GLN A 78 4.63 -20.81 3.53
N VAL A 79 3.93 -19.78 3.07
CA VAL A 79 4.21 -18.38 3.46
C VAL A 79 4.13 -18.23 4.98
N TYR A 80 3.05 -18.72 5.59
CA TYR A 80 2.85 -18.70 7.04
C TYR A 80 3.98 -19.45 7.76
N GLY A 81 4.35 -20.63 7.27
CA GLY A 81 5.46 -21.40 7.83
C GLY A 81 6.82 -20.70 7.77
N GLU A 82 7.17 -20.08 6.64
CA GLU A 82 8.45 -19.37 6.47
C GLU A 82 8.47 -18.01 7.18
N ALA A 83 7.34 -17.29 7.23
CA ALA A 83 7.17 -16.09 8.03
C ALA A 83 7.33 -16.38 9.54
N GLY A 84 6.84 -17.53 10.01
CA GLY A 84 7.02 -17.98 11.40
C GLY A 84 8.47 -18.32 11.74
N LYS A 85 9.31 -18.61 10.73
CA LYS A 85 10.75 -18.80 10.86
C LYS A 85 11.55 -17.50 10.72
N GLY A 86 10.89 -16.36 10.47
CA GLY A 86 11.54 -15.06 10.25
C GLY A 86 12.16 -14.88 8.86
N ARG A 87 11.83 -15.76 7.89
CA ARG A 87 12.40 -15.69 6.53
C ARG A 87 11.61 -14.84 5.55
N LEU A 88 10.49 -14.28 6.00
CA LEU A 88 9.67 -13.34 5.24
C LEU A 88 9.32 -12.18 6.16
N GLU A 89 9.51 -10.96 5.66
CA GLU A 89 9.28 -9.75 6.42
C GLU A 89 8.45 -8.75 5.61
N VAL A 90 7.47 -8.11 6.25
CA VAL A 90 6.67 -7.05 5.63
C VAL A 90 7.53 -5.84 5.30
N THR A 91 7.58 -5.46 4.02
CA THR A 91 8.35 -4.30 3.54
C THR A 91 7.49 -3.23 2.89
N CYS A 92 6.34 -3.59 2.33
CA CYS A 92 5.39 -2.63 1.76
C CYS A 92 3.95 -3.03 2.09
N VAL A 93 3.11 -2.02 2.30
CA VAL A 93 1.66 -2.18 2.40
C VAL A 93 1.00 -1.21 1.43
N ASP A 94 0.31 -1.75 0.43
CA ASP A 94 -0.44 -0.96 -0.55
C ASP A 94 -1.92 -0.91 -0.20
N VAL A 95 -2.50 0.28 -0.28
CA VAL A 95 -3.92 0.55 -0.09
C VAL A 95 -4.51 1.10 -1.39
N TYR A 96 -5.64 0.55 -1.82
CA TYR A 96 -6.29 0.92 -3.07
C TYR A 96 -7.51 1.82 -2.85
N ASN A 97 -7.50 3.00 -3.48
CA ASN A 97 -8.63 3.92 -3.49
C ASN A 97 -9.48 3.75 -4.75
N HIS A 98 -10.53 2.95 -4.62
CA HIS A 98 -11.49 2.72 -5.69
C HIS A 98 -12.37 3.93 -6.03
N THR A 99 -12.45 4.93 -5.14
CA THR A 99 -13.26 6.14 -5.36
C THR A 99 -12.52 7.25 -6.10
N ALA A 100 -11.22 7.04 -6.38
CA ALA A 100 -10.36 8.01 -7.04
C ALA A 100 -10.66 8.22 -8.53
N VAL A 101 -11.28 7.22 -9.17
CA VAL A 101 -11.47 7.17 -10.62
C VAL A 101 -12.93 7.50 -10.94
N GLU A 102 -13.18 8.69 -11.49
CA GLU A 102 -14.48 8.97 -12.12
C GLU A 102 -14.64 8.14 -13.41
N LYS A 103 -15.87 7.86 -13.83
CA LYS A 103 -16.18 6.97 -14.98
C LYS A 103 -15.47 7.34 -16.30
N SER A 104 -14.92 8.54 -16.42
CA SER A 104 -14.15 9.04 -17.56
C SER A 104 -12.68 8.64 -17.58
N ASP A 105 -12.06 8.31 -16.43
CA ASP A 105 -10.62 8.01 -16.33
C ASP A 105 -10.33 6.50 -16.43
N LYS A 106 -11.05 5.81 -17.32
CA LYS A 106 -10.90 4.37 -17.48
C LYS A 106 -9.46 4.03 -17.91
N PRO A 107 -8.71 3.24 -17.13
CA PRO A 107 -7.52 2.59 -17.67
C PRO A 107 -7.94 1.68 -18.84
N ALA A 108 -6.99 1.42 -19.74
CA ALA A 108 -7.17 0.46 -20.83
C ALA A 108 -7.78 -0.84 -20.29
N ARG A 109 -8.89 -1.27 -20.93
CA ARG A 109 -9.77 -2.42 -20.61
C ARG A 109 -9.37 -3.22 -19.36
N PRO A 110 -10.19 -3.25 -18.29
CA PRO A 110 -9.98 -4.23 -17.23
C PRO A 110 -10.01 -5.63 -17.85
N SER A 111 -8.93 -6.38 -17.64
CA SER A 111 -8.92 -7.80 -17.97
C SER A 111 -10.06 -8.47 -17.21
N LYS A 112 -10.94 -9.20 -17.91
CA LYS A 112 -12.03 -9.96 -17.28
C LYS A 112 -11.54 -11.04 -16.30
N THR A 113 -10.23 -11.31 -16.25
CA THR A 113 -9.63 -12.38 -15.45
C THR A 113 -8.80 -11.87 -14.27
N ALA A 114 -8.57 -10.56 -14.13
CA ALA A 114 -7.80 -10.03 -13.01
C ALA A 114 -8.74 -9.73 -11.83
N PRO A 115 -8.44 -10.24 -10.62
CA PRO A 115 -9.20 -9.87 -9.42
C PRO A 115 -9.16 -8.36 -9.21
N THR A 116 -10.31 -7.80 -8.83
CA THR A 116 -10.48 -6.37 -8.57
C THR A 116 -10.48 -6.14 -7.07
N TYR A 117 -9.64 -5.21 -6.60
CA TYR A 117 -9.64 -4.78 -5.22
C TYR A 117 -10.98 -4.12 -4.84
N SER A 118 -11.36 -4.25 -3.57
CA SER A 118 -12.48 -3.53 -2.96
C SER A 118 -11.99 -2.20 -2.39
N PRO A 119 -12.87 -1.23 -2.12
CA PRO A 119 -12.48 -0.04 -1.37
C PRO A 119 -11.92 -0.41 0.02
N PHE A 120 -10.83 0.23 0.43
CA PHE A 120 -10.34 0.09 1.79
C PHE A 120 -11.39 0.56 2.80
N PRO A 121 -11.71 -0.24 3.85
CA PRO A 121 -12.89 0.01 4.69
C PRO A 121 -12.66 1.04 5.80
N SER A 122 -11.41 1.38 6.13
CA SER A 122 -11.08 2.05 7.38
C SER A 122 -10.42 3.41 7.17
N PHE A 123 -11.24 4.43 6.87
CA PHE A 123 -10.82 5.82 6.77
C PHE A 123 -11.32 6.65 7.96
N PRO A 124 -10.58 7.69 8.40
CA PRO A 124 -9.30 8.17 7.86
C PRO A 124 -8.12 7.23 8.19
N LEU A 125 -7.19 7.13 7.26
CA LEU A 125 -5.97 6.35 7.38
C LEU A 125 -4.82 7.26 7.81
N LEU A 126 -4.23 6.98 8.97
CA LEU A 126 -3.07 7.69 9.50
C LEU A 126 -1.81 7.21 8.78
N ILE A 127 -1.26 8.09 7.96
CA ILE A 127 0.02 7.88 7.27
C ILE A 127 1.14 8.65 7.97
N PRO A 128 2.36 8.11 8.05
CA PRO A 128 3.47 8.78 8.70
C PRO A 128 3.82 10.06 7.95
N HIS A 129 3.96 11.16 8.69
CA HIS A 129 4.45 12.40 8.10
C HIS A 129 5.97 12.31 7.93
N PRO A 130 6.53 12.59 6.72
CA PRO A 130 7.94 12.41 6.44
C PRO A 130 8.86 13.14 7.46
N SER A 131 8.60 14.44 7.66
CA SER A 131 9.39 15.30 8.53
C SER A 131 8.87 15.51 9.97
N LYS A 132 7.71 14.92 10.34
CA LYS A 132 7.07 15.14 11.65
C LYS A 132 6.50 13.83 12.22
N SER A 133 7.36 13.01 12.82
CA SER A 133 6.98 11.68 13.34
C SER A 133 5.76 11.70 14.26
N ASP A 134 5.60 12.75 15.05
CA ASP A 134 4.57 12.85 16.10
C ASP A 134 3.25 13.44 15.60
N SER A 135 3.12 13.67 14.29
CA SER A 135 1.94 14.29 13.68
C SER A 135 1.59 13.56 12.38
N PRO A 136 0.99 12.36 12.47
CA PRO A 136 0.55 11.63 11.28
C PRO A 136 -0.48 12.43 10.49
N PHE A 137 -0.55 12.19 9.19
CA PHE A 137 -1.52 12.82 8.31
C PHE A 137 -2.75 11.92 8.14
N SER A 138 -3.94 12.48 8.31
CA SER A 138 -5.22 11.77 8.15
C SER A 138 -5.62 11.72 6.68
N LEU A 139 -5.17 10.68 5.98
CA LEU A 139 -5.49 10.43 4.58
C LEU A 139 -6.96 9.97 4.44
N THR A 140 -7.68 10.59 3.52
CA THR A 140 -9.05 10.19 3.16
C THR A 140 -9.12 9.82 1.68
N PRO A 141 -10.16 9.12 1.21
CA PRO A 141 -10.31 8.82 -0.21
C PRO A 141 -10.44 10.06 -1.10
N ALA A 142 -10.83 11.21 -0.52
CA ALA A 142 -10.99 12.46 -1.22
C ALA A 142 -9.71 13.30 -1.28
N THR A 143 -8.66 12.91 -0.54
CA THR A 143 -7.42 13.69 -0.45
C THR A 143 -6.78 13.87 -1.82
N THR A 144 -6.38 15.10 -2.13
CA THR A 144 -5.76 15.47 -3.41
C THR A 144 -4.23 15.55 -3.30
N GLY A 145 -3.56 15.62 -4.44
CA GLY A 145 -2.12 15.87 -4.51
C GLY A 145 -1.71 17.21 -3.88
N SER A 146 -2.50 18.28 -4.09
CA SER A 146 -2.22 19.62 -3.59
C SER A 146 -2.31 19.70 -2.06
N GLU A 147 -3.30 19.03 -1.47
CA GLU A 147 -3.41 18.90 -0.01
C GLU A 147 -2.19 18.18 0.58
N LEU A 148 -1.77 17.08 -0.06
CA LEU A 148 -0.64 16.31 0.45
C LEU A 148 0.69 17.05 0.30
N VAL A 149 0.93 17.72 -0.83
CA VAL A 149 2.11 18.58 -1.02
C VAL A 149 2.11 19.74 -0.02
N SER A 150 0.95 20.34 0.27
CA SER A 150 0.84 21.37 1.30
C SER A 150 1.19 20.85 2.69
N ALA A 151 0.92 19.57 2.99
CA ALA A 151 1.23 18.96 4.27
C ALA A 151 2.71 18.51 4.36
N PHE A 152 3.19 17.78 3.35
CA PHE A 152 4.48 17.09 3.37
C PHE A 152 5.62 17.87 2.73
N GLY A 153 5.32 18.92 1.96
CA GLY A 153 6.28 19.61 1.10
C GLY A 153 6.53 18.86 -0.21
N GLU A 154 7.60 19.25 -0.91
CA GLU A 154 7.97 18.67 -2.20
C GLU A 154 8.34 17.18 -2.08
N PRO A 155 7.87 16.32 -3.00
CA PRO A 155 8.25 14.90 -3.01
C PRO A 155 9.74 14.73 -3.31
N THR A 156 10.37 13.78 -2.64
CA THR A 156 11.79 13.44 -2.85
C THR A 156 12.01 12.79 -4.21
N ARG A 157 11.06 11.96 -4.65
CA ARG A 157 11.07 11.28 -5.94
C ARG A 157 9.70 11.35 -6.59
N LYS A 158 9.68 11.38 -7.92
CA LYS A 158 8.45 11.47 -8.70
C LYS A 158 8.67 10.86 -10.09
N GLY A 159 7.63 10.31 -10.70
CA GLY A 159 7.73 9.67 -12.00
C GLY A 159 6.39 9.27 -12.61
N GLY A 160 6.44 8.59 -13.76
CA GLY A 160 5.25 8.12 -14.47
C GLY A 160 4.57 9.20 -15.34
N GLY A 161 3.35 8.90 -15.77
CA GLY A 161 2.56 9.78 -16.64
C GLY A 161 2.91 9.71 -18.14
N ALA A 162 3.94 8.96 -18.53
CA ALA A 162 4.26 8.72 -19.93
C ALA A 162 3.25 7.77 -20.59
N SER A 163 2.82 8.08 -21.81
CA SER A 163 1.95 7.20 -22.59
C SER A 163 2.62 5.83 -22.79
N GLY A 164 1.94 4.75 -22.38
CA GLY A 164 2.40 3.37 -22.55
C GLY A 164 3.04 2.71 -21.32
N THR A 165 3.19 3.43 -20.20
CA THR A 165 3.52 2.81 -18.91
C THR A 165 2.27 2.36 -18.17
N SER A 166 2.36 1.28 -17.40
CA SER A 166 1.24 0.77 -16.60
C SER A 166 0.95 1.62 -15.36
N LEU A 167 1.89 2.48 -14.95
CA LEU A 167 1.76 3.34 -13.78
C LEU A 167 1.34 4.77 -14.19
N GLY A 168 0.37 5.32 -13.46
CA GLY A 168 0.03 6.74 -13.49
C GLY A 168 1.17 7.63 -12.98
N VAL A 169 0.89 8.92 -12.83
CA VAL A 169 1.82 9.82 -12.14
C VAL A 169 1.95 9.38 -10.68
N TRP A 170 3.17 9.33 -10.17
CA TRP A 170 3.42 8.97 -8.77
C TRP A 170 4.44 9.91 -8.12
N THR A 171 4.34 10.02 -6.81
CA THR A 171 5.21 10.83 -5.95
C THR A 171 5.55 10.08 -4.68
N GLU A 172 6.77 10.23 -4.20
CA GLU A 172 7.31 9.54 -3.03
C GLU A 172 8.01 10.55 -2.11
N TRP A 173 7.76 10.42 -0.81
CA TRP A 173 8.40 11.21 0.25
C TRP A 173 9.26 10.31 1.13
N GLU A 174 10.56 10.61 1.18
CA GLU A 174 11.55 10.02 2.07
C GLU A 174 11.62 8.47 2.08
N GLY A 175 11.16 7.81 1.02
CA GLY A 175 11.09 6.34 0.97
C GLY A 175 10.16 5.72 2.02
N LYS A 176 9.20 6.48 2.56
CA LYS A 176 8.21 6.03 3.55
C LYS A 176 6.79 5.97 2.99
N VAL A 177 6.45 6.98 2.18
CA VAL A 177 5.11 7.14 1.61
C VAL A 177 5.26 7.39 0.13
N MET A 178 4.60 6.56 -0.69
CA MET A 178 4.44 6.79 -2.12
C MET A 178 2.95 6.80 -2.46
N LEU A 179 2.52 7.70 -3.34
CA LEU A 179 1.18 7.65 -3.93
C LEU A 179 1.24 7.65 -5.43
N GLU A 180 0.40 6.82 -6.04
CA GLU A 180 -0.01 6.93 -7.43
C GLU A 180 -1.27 7.79 -7.50
N TRP A 181 -1.27 8.80 -8.36
CA TRP A 181 -2.40 9.70 -8.58
C TRP A 181 -3.32 9.16 -9.66
N ALA A 182 -4.61 9.49 -9.57
CA ALA A 182 -5.57 9.25 -10.64
C ALA A 182 -5.38 10.19 -11.85
N SER A 183 -4.13 10.56 -12.18
CA SER A 183 -3.77 11.30 -13.40
C SER A 183 -2.87 10.45 -14.30
N SER A 184 -3.24 10.34 -15.57
CA SER A 184 -2.49 9.58 -16.57
C SER A 184 -2.62 10.19 -17.97
N GLY A 185 -1.67 9.87 -18.86
CA GLY A 185 -1.65 10.36 -20.23
C GLY A 185 -1.12 11.80 -20.36
N LEU A 186 -1.38 12.41 -21.53
CA LEU A 186 -0.91 13.77 -21.84
C LEU A 186 -1.49 14.79 -20.84
N GLY A 187 -0.64 15.59 -20.21
CA GLY A 187 -1.05 16.58 -19.23
C GLY A 187 -1.26 16.04 -17.80
N ALA A 188 -0.80 14.82 -17.50
CA ALA A 188 -1.07 14.18 -16.21
C ALA A 188 -0.38 14.88 -15.03
N TRP A 189 0.76 15.54 -15.25
CA TRP A 189 1.47 16.28 -14.21
C TRP A 189 0.74 17.57 -13.83
N GLU A 190 0.15 18.24 -14.82
CA GLU A 190 -0.63 19.46 -14.69
C GLU A 190 -1.94 19.21 -13.92
N LYS A 191 -2.49 17.99 -14.03
CA LYS A 191 -3.69 17.55 -13.33
C LYS A 191 -3.42 16.89 -11.98
N GLY A 192 -2.18 16.48 -11.71
CA GLY A 192 -1.82 15.66 -10.55
C GLY A 192 -2.16 16.31 -9.21
N GLY A 193 -1.99 17.64 -9.09
CA GLY A 193 -2.32 18.38 -7.87
C GLY A 193 -3.78 18.27 -7.47
N GLU A 194 -4.71 18.35 -8.42
CA GLU A 194 -6.15 18.24 -8.15
C GLU A 194 -6.67 16.80 -8.18
N SER A 195 -5.80 15.85 -8.54
CA SER A 195 -6.17 14.45 -8.65
C SER A 195 -6.17 13.79 -7.27
N ARG A 196 -7.16 12.92 -7.06
CA ARG A 196 -7.17 12.02 -5.91
C ARG A 196 -6.13 10.93 -6.10
N TRP A 197 -5.62 10.41 -4.99
CA TRP A 197 -4.72 9.26 -5.02
C TRP A 197 -5.49 7.98 -5.38
N ARG A 198 -4.88 7.10 -6.17
CA ARG A 198 -5.39 5.78 -6.57
C ARG A 198 -4.79 4.67 -5.72
N VAL A 199 -3.48 4.73 -5.48
CA VAL A 199 -2.76 3.74 -4.66
C VAL A 199 -1.88 4.49 -3.68
N LEU A 200 -1.95 4.11 -2.42
CA LEU A 200 -0.98 4.50 -1.39
C LEU A 200 -0.07 3.29 -1.15
N SER A 201 1.24 3.49 -1.16
CA SER A 201 2.22 2.51 -0.70
C SER A 201 2.93 3.05 0.54
N LEU A 202 2.77 2.33 1.64
CA LEU A 202 3.54 2.55 2.87
C LEU A 202 4.75 1.63 2.85
N LEU A 203 5.94 2.23 2.98
CA LEU A 203 7.21 1.53 2.89
C LEU A 203 7.80 1.38 4.29
N LYS A 204 8.35 0.20 4.57
CA LYS A 204 9.09 -0.03 5.81
C LYS A 204 10.30 0.91 5.82
N SER A 205 10.43 1.68 6.90
CA SER A 205 11.61 2.52 7.07
C SER A 205 12.85 1.64 7.12
N PRO A 206 13.91 1.96 6.36
CA PRO A 206 15.16 1.21 6.45
C PRO A 206 15.68 1.31 7.89
N VAL A 207 16.01 0.17 8.48
CA VAL A 207 16.67 0.16 9.79
C VAL A 207 17.99 0.90 9.63
N ALA A 208 18.24 1.92 10.47
CA ALA A 208 19.46 2.70 10.43
C ALA A 208 20.67 1.74 10.60
N GLY A 209 21.34 1.41 9.49
CA GLY A 209 22.47 0.48 9.46
C GLY A 209 22.56 -0.45 8.25
N GLU A 210 21.51 -0.64 7.46
CA GLU A 210 21.52 -1.58 6.31
C GLU A 210 21.84 -0.93 4.95
N GLY A 211 22.11 0.38 4.91
CA GLY A 211 22.39 1.13 3.69
C GLY A 211 23.88 1.33 3.41
N ALA A 212 24.63 0.26 3.10
CA ALA A 212 25.96 0.39 2.51
C ALA A 212 26.46 -0.87 1.78
N LYS A 213 25.64 -1.52 0.94
CA LYS A 213 26.16 -2.39 -0.13
C LYS A 213 25.27 -2.34 -1.37
N SER A 214 25.55 -1.38 -2.24
CA SER A 214 25.23 -1.46 -3.67
C SER A 214 26.29 -0.70 -4.45
N GLY A 215 27.12 -1.43 -5.22
CA GLY A 215 28.19 -0.89 -6.06
C GLY A 215 29.55 -1.46 -5.70
#